data_AF-A0A5E4PZJ1-F1
#
_entry.id   AF-A0A5E4PZJ1-F1
#
_cell.length_a   1.000
_cell.length_b   1.000
_cell.length_c   1.000
_cell.angle_alpha   90.00
_cell.angle_beta   90.00
_cell.angle_gamma   90.00
#
_symmetry.space_group_name_H-M   'P 1'
#
loop_
_entity.id
_entity.type
_entity.pdbx_description
1 polymer ?
#
loop_
_entity_poly.entity_id
_entity_poly.type
_entity_poly.pdbx_seq_one_letter_code
_entity_poly.pdbx_strand_id
1 'polypeptide(L)'
;MAMPERDSGIRCGFTASSLIIQKLNATEILVPTQLWSSETNNESMLMKVSQGTADICGGVLRIMHSRVQKLDYAMSIWPFHVGFTYLAERESSNNMFVAPFTTSVQTNWEDLEYLKRKKMNAKFYQNIQTGVKMIRDGQVAYHTEFNQLYPHLSSFTDDQLCKLQFIDTVPERVNIYDIAPVLVLTLMAVVLSLIILLIEYSVAKFTKQRKKESEE
;
A
#
# COMPACT_ATOMS: atom_id res chain seq x y z
N MET A 1 -33.88 0.04 -13.00
CA MET A 1 -33.23 1.33 -12.65
C MET A 1 -31.76 1.21 -12.98
N ALA A 2 -31.25 1.98 -13.96
CA ALA A 2 -29.81 2.05 -14.20
C ALA A 2 -29.19 2.88 -13.07
N MET A 3 -28.35 2.27 -12.25
CA MET A 3 -27.59 3.02 -11.24
C MET A 3 -26.60 3.93 -11.97
N PRO A 4 -26.42 5.19 -11.54
CA PRO A 4 -25.36 6.05 -12.07
C PRO A 4 -24.02 5.34 -11.95
N GLU A 5 -23.14 5.51 -12.94
CA GLU A 5 -21.82 4.89 -12.99
C GLU A 5 -21.08 5.15 -11.67
N ARG A 6 -20.97 4.11 -10.82
CA ARG A 6 -20.24 4.17 -9.56
C ARG A 6 -18.78 3.86 -9.84
N ASP A 7 -17.89 4.65 -9.24
CA ASP A 7 -16.45 4.38 -9.19
C ASP A 7 -16.17 2.91 -8.84
N SER A 8 -15.16 2.32 -9.48
CA SER A 8 -14.83 0.89 -9.32
C SER A 8 -14.59 0.53 -7.85
N GLY A 9 -13.99 1.43 -7.07
CA GLY A 9 -13.81 1.26 -5.63
C GLY A 9 -15.14 1.17 -4.86
N ILE A 10 -16.11 2.04 -5.16
CA ILE A 10 -17.43 2.01 -4.52
C ILE A 10 -18.17 0.72 -4.87
N ARG A 11 -18.13 0.29 -6.14
CA ARG A 11 -18.80 -0.94 -6.56
C ARG A 11 -18.28 -2.15 -5.80
N CYS A 12 -16.96 -2.24 -5.64
CA CYS A 12 -16.33 -3.36 -4.95
C CYS A 12 -16.65 -3.35 -3.45
N GLY A 13 -16.52 -2.19 -2.79
CA GLY A 13 -16.90 -2.03 -1.38
C GLY A 13 -18.37 -2.34 -1.13
N PHE A 14 -19.25 -1.83 -1.99
CA PHE A 14 -20.69 -2.08 -1.88
C PHE A 14 -21.06 -3.56 -2.07
N THR A 15 -20.45 -4.22 -3.06
CA THR A 15 -20.71 -5.65 -3.34
C THR A 15 -20.32 -6.52 -2.15
N ALA A 16 -19.18 -6.22 -1.52
CA ALA A 16 -18.75 -6.92 -0.32
C ALA A 16 -19.74 -6.76 0.85
N SER A 17 -20.18 -5.54 1.12
CA SER A 17 -21.14 -5.25 2.18
C SER A 17 -22.50 -5.90 1.90
N SER A 18 -22.95 -5.89 0.64
CA SER A 18 -24.19 -6.56 0.21
C SER A 18 -24.13 -8.07 0.44
N LEU A 19 -23.00 -8.73 0.17
CA LEU A 19 -22.81 -10.16 0.47
C LEU A 19 -22.88 -10.45 1.97
N ILE A 20 -22.32 -9.57 2.82
CA ILE A 20 -22.40 -9.70 4.28
C ILE A 20 -23.85 -9.55 4.74
N ILE A 21 -24.55 -8.52 4.27
CA ILE A 21 -25.96 -8.26 4.59
C ILE A 21 -26.82 -9.46 4.18
N GLN A 22 -26.62 -9.99 2.97
CA GLN A 22 -27.33 -11.17 2.47
C GLN A 22 -27.04 -12.40 3.33
N LYS A 23 -25.79 -12.61 3.74
CA LYS A 23 -25.40 -13.74 4.58
C LYS A 23 -26.02 -13.67 5.98
N LEU A 24 -26.16 -12.46 6.51
CA LEU A 24 -26.77 -12.19 7.83
C LEU A 24 -28.30 -12.07 7.76
N ASN A 25 -28.90 -12.13 6.57
CA ASN A 25 -30.33 -11.88 6.34
C ASN A 25 -30.80 -10.55 6.98
N ALA A 26 -29.97 -9.51 6.88
CA ALA A 26 -30.24 -8.20 7.44
C ALA A 26 -30.98 -7.29 6.45
N THR A 27 -31.72 -6.31 6.97
CA THR A 27 -32.38 -5.29 6.16
C THR A 27 -31.41 -4.17 5.79
N GLU A 28 -31.30 -3.86 4.51
CA GLU A 28 -30.41 -2.81 4.01
C GLU A 28 -31.08 -1.43 4.06
N ILE A 29 -30.40 -0.44 4.66
CA ILE A 29 -30.75 0.98 4.60
C ILE A 29 -29.53 1.76 4.16
N LEU A 30 -29.63 2.49 3.04
CA LEU A 30 -28.53 3.28 2.50
C LEU A 30 -28.45 4.64 3.17
N VAL A 31 -27.33 4.89 3.86
CA VAL A 31 -27.03 6.19 4.46
C VAL A 31 -26.07 6.96 3.54
N PRO A 32 -26.45 8.13 3.01
CA PRO A 32 -25.58 8.91 2.13
C PRO A 32 -24.41 9.52 2.90
N THR A 33 -23.26 9.65 2.23
CA THR A 33 -22.04 10.26 2.79
C THR A 33 -21.43 11.23 1.79
N GLN A 34 -20.93 12.37 2.25
CA GLN A 34 -20.28 13.36 1.37
C GLN A 34 -18.77 13.14 1.27
N LEU A 35 -18.17 12.58 2.31
CA LEU A 35 -16.73 12.38 2.43
C LEU A 35 -16.41 10.94 2.81
N TRP A 36 -15.23 10.48 2.39
CA TRP A 36 -14.81 9.11 2.65
C TRP A 36 -14.25 8.96 4.06
N SER A 37 -13.22 9.74 4.40
CA SER A 37 -12.38 9.46 5.56
C SER A 37 -11.92 10.68 6.35
N SER A 38 -12.63 11.81 6.19
CA SER A 38 -12.36 13.01 6.97
C SER A 38 -12.72 12.76 8.43
N GLU A 39 -11.79 13.02 9.35
CA GLU A 39 -12.03 12.93 10.80
C GLU A 39 -12.70 14.17 11.37
N THR A 40 -12.67 15.28 10.63
CA THR A 40 -13.21 16.57 11.09
C THR A 40 -14.68 16.76 10.75
N ASN A 41 -15.21 15.97 9.81
CA ASN A 41 -16.58 16.10 9.35
C ASN A 41 -17.40 14.85 9.71
N ASN A 42 -18.49 15.05 10.45
CA ASN A 42 -19.44 14.01 10.85
C ASN A 42 -20.17 13.35 9.67
N GLU A 43 -20.23 14.02 8.52
CA GLU A 43 -20.81 13.47 7.28
C GLU A 43 -19.87 12.54 6.52
N SER A 44 -18.70 12.25 7.09
CA SER A 44 -17.78 11.27 6.50
C SER A 44 -18.19 9.84 6.83
N MET A 45 -17.95 8.92 5.90
CA MET A 45 -18.20 7.49 6.09
C MET A 45 -17.43 6.94 7.30
N LEU A 46 -16.16 7.35 7.48
CA LEU A 46 -15.36 6.99 8.66
C LEU A 46 -16.06 7.37 9.97
N MET A 47 -16.51 8.62 10.08
CA MET A 47 -17.15 9.11 11.31
C MET A 47 -18.51 8.46 11.52
N LYS A 48 -19.29 8.25 10.47
CA LYS A 48 -20.61 7.61 10.59
C LYS A 48 -20.54 6.18 11.13
N VAL A 49 -19.54 5.40 10.70
CA VAL A 49 -19.33 4.04 11.23
C VAL A 49 -18.75 4.10 12.64
N SER A 50 -17.75 4.96 12.87
CA SER A 50 -17.11 5.09 14.20
C SER A 50 -18.08 5.58 15.28
N GLN A 51 -19.04 6.44 14.93
CA GLN A 51 -20.06 6.97 15.85
C GLN A 51 -21.28 6.04 16.00
N GLY A 52 -21.34 4.92 15.26
CA GLY A 52 -22.47 3.99 15.30
C GLY A 52 -23.73 4.49 14.59
N THR A 53 -23.63 5.53 13.74
CA THR A 53 -24.76 5.99 12.90
C THR A 53 -24.98 5.12 11.67
N ALA A 54 -23.98 4.31 11.30
CA ALA A 54 -24.05 3.31 10.24
C ALA A 54 -23.28 2.05 10.69
N ASP A 55 -23.79 0.87 10.39
CA ASP A 55 -23.21 -0.39 10.87
C ASP A 55 -22.04 -0.87 9.99
N ILE A 56 -22.14 -0.67 8.68
CA ILE A 56 -21.14 -1.12 7.69
C ILE A 56 -20.89 -0.04 6.64
N CYS A 57 -19.65 0.05 6.19
CA CYS A 57 -19.28 0.94 5.10
C CYS A 57 -19.76 0.39 3.74
N GLY A 58 -20.35 1.24 2.89
CA GLY A 58 -20.74 0.89 1.52
C GLY A 58 -19.65 1.12 0.47
N GLY A 59 -18.46 1.56 0.90
CA GLY A 59 -17.33 1.90 0.05
C GLY A 59 -16.01 1.48 0.68
N VAL A 60 -14.92 1.62 -0.07
CA VAL A 60 -13.61 1.16 0.37
C VAL A 60 -12.94 2.20 1.29
N LEU A 61 -12.55 1.77 2.49
CA LEU A 61 -11.69 2.53 3.39
C LEU A 61 -10.31 1.87 3.45
N ARG A 62 -9.28 2.62 3.07
CA ARG A 62 -7.90 2.18 3.23
C ARG A 62 -7.60 1.89 4.71
N ILE A 63 -7.03 0.71 4.97
CA ILE A 63 -6.50 0.34 6.27
C ILE A 63 -5.30 1.24 6.57
N MET A 64 -5.37 1.95 7.68
CA MET A 64 -4.30 2.81 8.18
C MET A 64 -4.20 2.60 9.68
N HIS A 65 -3.00 2.70 10.24
CA HIS A 65 -2.78 2.49 11.67
C HIS A 65 -3.70 3.38 12.55
N SER A 66 -3.93 4.64 12.16
CA SER A 66 -4.83 5.55 12.88
C SER A 66 -6.31 5.13 12.84
N ARG A 67 -6.71 4.35 11.83
CA ARG A 67 -8.10 3.93 11.61
C ARG A 67 -8.40 2.58 12.22
N VAL A 68 -7.42 1.67 12.25
CA VAL A 68 -7.56 0.35 12.89
C VAL A 68 -7.88 0.47 14.38
N GLN A 69 -7.48 1.56 15.02
CA GLN A 69 -7.83 1.84 16.42
C GLN A 69 -9.29 2.32 16.60
N LYS A 70 -9.95 2.77 15.53
CA LYS A 70 -11.30 3.38 15.56
C LYS A 70 -12.37 2.51 14.90
N LEU A 71 -11.97 1.65 13.97
CA LEU A 71 -12.85 0.83 13.15
C LEU A 71 -12.33 -0.61 13.09
N ASP A 72 -13.28 -1.53 13.15
CA ASP A 72 -13.03 -2.94 12.86
C ASP A 72 -13.12 -3.20 11.35
N TYR A 73 -12.09 -3.83 10.81
CA TYR A 73 -12.03 -4.19 9.40
C TYR A 73 -12.35 -5.68 9.23
N ALA A 74 -13.46 -5.99 8.57
CA ALA A 74 -13.90 -7.37 8.35
C ALA A 74 -12.95 -8.17 7.44
N MET A 75 -12.32 -7.51 6.44
CA MET A 75 -11.26 -8.09 5.60
C MET A 75 -10.62 -7.06 4.67
N SER A 76 -9.33 -7.26 4.33
CA SER A 76 -8.70 -6.63 3.16
C SER A 76 -9.08 -7.42 1.92
N ILE A 77 -10.19 -7.03 1.28
CA ILE A 77 -10.63 -7.69 0.03
C ILE A 77 -9.65 -7.38 -1.11
N TRP A 78 -8.79 -6.37 -0.95
CA TRP A 78 -8.14 -5.73 -2.09
C TRP A 78 -6.77 -5.11 -1.74
N PRO A 79 -5.66 -5.55 -2.38
CA PRO A 79 -4.37 -4.85 -2.29
C PRO A 79 -4.38 -3.59 -3.16
N PHE A 80 -4.17 -2.42 -2.54
CA PHE A 80 -4.22 -1.12 -3.21
C PHE A 80 -2.81 -0.60 -3.53
N HIS A 81 -2.53 -0.35 -4.80
CA HIS A 81 -1.32 0.33 -5.25
C HIS A 81 -1.68 1.75 -5.69
N VAL A 82 -1.08 2.74 -5.05
CA VAL A 82 -1.27 4.15 -5.40
C VAL A 82 0.03 4.64 -5.99
N GLY A 83 -0.04 5.15 -7.20
CA GLY A 83 1.15 5.45 -7.95
C GLY A 83 0.96 6.50 -9.01
N PHE A 84 2.05 6.82 -9.67
CA PHE A 84 2.05 7.61 -10.88
C PHE A 84 1.96 6.68 -12.09
N THR A 85 0.94 6.88 -12.92
CA THR A 85 0.84 6.22 -14.23
C THR A 85 1.13 7.22 -15.32
N TYR A 86 2.01 6.87 -16.27
CA TYR A 86 2.40 7.73 -17.39
C TYR A 86 2.79 6.89 -18.61
N LEU A 87 2.82 7.53 -19.77
CA LEU A 87 3.31 6.93 -21.01
C LEU A 87 4.80 7.22 -21.17
N ALA A 88 5.63 6.21 -21.45
CA ALA A 88 7.06 6.38 -21.66
C ALA A 88 7.56 5.56 -22.85
N GLU A 89 8.31 6.20 -23.75
CA GLU A 89 8.96 5.50 -24.88
C GLU A 89 10.19 4.67 -24.45
N ARG A 90 10.72 4.95 -23.26
CA ARG A 90 11.83 4.23 -22.63
C ARG A 90 11.53 4.02 -21.16
N GLU A 91 12.10 2.97 -20.57
CA GLU A 91 12.01 2.76 -19.13
C GLU A 91 12.64 3.95 -18.39
N SER A 92 11.79 4.73 -17.71
CA SER A 92 12.27 5.78 -16.82
C SER A 92 12.79 5.13 -15.54
N SER A 93 13.94 5.59 -15.05
CA SER A 93 14.38 5.22 -13.72
C SER A 93 13.35 5.69 -12.69
N ASN A 94 12.91 4.79 -11.81
CA ASN A 94 11.83 5.00 -10.82
C ASN A 94 11.98 6.26 -9.95
N ASN A 95 13.19 6.83 -9.88
CA ASN A 95 13.49 7.92 -8.96
C ASN A 95 13.02 9.30 -9.43
N MET A 96 12.72 9.56 -10.70
CA MET A 96 12.45 10.94 -11.15
C MET A 96 11.14 11.52 -10.59
N PHE A 97 10.09 10.70 -10.47
CA PHE A 97 8.79 11.12 -9.95
C PHE A 97 8.70 11.08 -8.41
N VAL A 98 9.53 10.25 -7.78
CA VAL A 98 9.57 10.06 -6.32
C VAL A 98 10.61 10.97 -5.65
N ALA A 99 11.66 11.39 -6.36
CA ALA A 99 12.74 12.25 -5.84
C ALA A 99 12.27 13.53 -5.12
N PRO A 100 11.21 14.25 -5.59
CA PRO A 100 10.71 15.41 -4.85
C PRO A 100 10.03 15.06 -3.51
N PHE A 101 9.79 13.77 -3.25
CA PHE A 101 9.11 13.25 -2.07
C PHE A 101 10.02 12.34 -1.21
N THR A 102 11.27 12.09 -1.63
CA THR A 102 12.23 11.35 -0.83
C THR A 102 12.96 12.29 0.12
N THR A 103 13.03 11.91 1.40
CA THR A 103 13.72 12.67 2.45
C THR A 103 15.24 12.68 2.29
N SER A 104 15.79 11.88 1.39
CA SER A 104 17.21 11.74 1.11
C SER A 104 17.75 12.72 0.06
N VAL A 105 16.87 13.45 -0.64
CA VAL A 105 17.27 14.49 -1.59
C VAL A 105 17.27 15.82 -0.84
N GLN A 106 18.44 16.46 -0.73
CA GLN A 106 18.54 17.84 -0.23
C GLN A 106 17.84 18.77 -1.23
N THR A 107 16.55 19.01 -1.02
CA THR A 107 15.79 20.02 -1.77
C THR A 107 15.99 21.37 -1.11
N ASN A 108 16.37 22.39 -1.88
CA ASN A 108 16.47 23.75 -1.37
C ASN A 108 15.06 24.28 -1.00
N TRP A 109 14.98 25.15 0.01
CA TRP A 109 13.69 25.70 0.47
C TRP A 109 12.96 26.46 -0.62
N GLU A 110 13.70 27.16 -1.49
CA GLU A 110 13.15 27.88 -2.64
C GLU A 110 12.53 26.93 -3.67
N ASP A 111 13.15 25.78 -3.93
CA ASP A 111 12.61 24.76 -4.84
C ASP A 111 11.32 24.14 -4.28
N LEU A 112 11.29 23.88 -2.97
CA LEU A 112 10.09 23.39 -2.29
C LEU A 112 8.97 24.44 -2.30
N GLU A 113 9.28 25.71 -2.07
CA GLU A 113 8.29 26.78 -2.09
C GLU A 113 7.76 27.03 -3.51
N TYR A 114 8.63 27.00 -4.51
CA TYR A 114 8.27 27.04 -5.93
C TYR A 114 7.35 25.87 -6.31
N LEU A 115 7.73 24.64 -5.95
CA LEU A 115 6.91 23.45 -6.19
C LEU A 115 5.57 23.54 -5.45
N LYS A 116 5.55 24.02 -4.20
CA LYS A 116 4.32 24.21 -3.41
C LYS A 116 3.39 25.26 -4.06
N ARG A 117 3.93 26.42 -4.46
CA ARG A 117 3.17 27.47 -5.17
C ARG A 117 2.61 26.96 -6.50
N LYS A 118 3.38 26.16 -7.24
CA LYS A 118 2.94 25.56 -8.51
C LYS A 118 1.93 24.41 -8.33
N LYS A 119 2.05 23.65 -7.22
CA LYS A 119 1.16 22.55 -6.84
C LYS A 119 -0.20 23.04 -6.28
N MET A 120 -0.27 24.22 -5.66
CA MET A 120 -1.53 24.82 -5.17
C MET A 120 -2.30 25.54 -6.28
N ASN A 121 -2.61 24.83 -7.37
CA ASN A 121 -3.51 25.32 -8.40
C ASN A 121 -4.75 24.43 -8.47
N ALA A 122 -5.92 24.99 -8.79
CA ALA A 122 -7.17 24.24 -8.94
C ALA A 122 -7.07 23.09 -9.97
N LYS A 123 -6.09 23.16 -10.89
CA LYS A 123 -5.80 22.12 -11.88
C LYS A 123 -4.99 20.93 -11.35
N PHE A 124 -4.58 20.94 -10.07
CA PHE A 124 -3.77 19.87 -9.48
C PHE A 124 -4.59 18.58 -9.30
N TYR A 125 -5.84 18.71 -8.89
CA TYR A 125 -6.78 17.58 -8.82
C TYR A 125 -7.62 17.55 -10.09
N GLN A 126 -7.36 16.57 -10.94
CA GLN A 126 -8.15 16.32 -12.15
C GLN A 126 -9.02 15.09 -11.95
N ASN A 127 -10.22 15.11 -12.53
CA ASN A 127 -11.06 13.92 -12.60
C ASN A 127 -10.36 12.81 -13.40
N ILE A 128 -10.79 11.57 -13.19
CA ILE A 128 -10.15 10.41 -13.80
C ILE A 128 -10.22 10.44 -15.34
N GLN A 129 -11.31 10.95 -15.91
CA GLN A 129 -11.49 11.04 -17.37
C GLN A 129 -10.47 12.00 -18.00
N THR A 130 -10.26 13.16 -17.37
CA THR A 130 -9.25 14.12 -17.84
C THR A 130 -7.84 13.60 -17.59
N GLY A 131 -7.60 12.98 -16.43
CA GLY A 131 -6.32 12.34 -16.12
C GLY A 131 -5.93 11.29 -17.15
N VAL A 132 -6.83 10.36 -17.45
CA VAL A 132 -6.67 9.31 -18.48
C VAL A 132 -6.35 9.92 -19.85
N LYS A 133 -7.07 10.99 -20.24
CA LYS A 133 -6.80 11.68 -21.50
C LYS A 133 -5.37 12.25 -21.53
N MET A 134 -4.94 12.91 -20.46
CA MET A 134 -3.60 13.50 -20.39
C MET A 134 -2.48 12.45 -20.38
N ILE A 135 -2.72 11.27 -19.80
CA ILE A 135 -1.80 10.11 -19.89
C ILE A 135 -1.70 9.63 -21.34
N ARG A 136 -2.84 9.49 -22.02
CA ARG A 136 -2.90 9.06 -23.42
C ARG A 136 -2.17 10.03 -24.36
N ASP A 137 -2.27 11.33 -24.07
CA ASP A 137 -1.56 12.38 -24.79
C ASP A 137 -0.04 12.39 -24.50
N GLY A 138 0.44 11.57 -23.55
CA GLY A 138 1.85 11.45 -23.19
C GLY A 138 2.43 12.66 -22.45
N GLN A 139 1.57 13.55 -21.93
CA GLN A 139 1.99 14.85 -21.40
C GLN A 139 2.27 14.83 -19.89
N VAL A 140 1.61 13.94 -19.15
CA VAL A 140 1.62 13.98 -17.68
C VAL A 140 1.71 12.60 -17.06
N ALA A 141 2.27 12.56 -15.85
CA ALA A 141 2.10 11.46 -14.93
C ALA A 141 0.89 11.72 -14.03
N TYR A 142 -0.08 10.82 -14.06
CA TYR A 142 -1.30 10.92 -13.29
C TYR A 142 -1.19 10.10 -12.01
N HIS A 143 -1.39 10.76 -10.86
CA HIS A 143 -1.33 10.12 -9.56
C HIS A 143 -2.71 9.57 -9.18
N THR A 144 -2.85 8.25 -9.20
CA THR A 144 -4.12 7.60 -8.89
C THR A 144 -3.90 6.19 -8.37
N GLU A 145 -4.97 5.60 -7.84
CA GLU A 145 -4.99 4.20 -7.46
C GLU A 145 -5.14 3.34 -8.73
N PHE A 146 -4.33 2.30 -8.84
CA PHE A 146 -4.22 1.51 -10.07
C PHE A 146 -5.56 0.90 -10.51
N ASN A 147 -6.38 0.42 -9.56
CA ASN A 147 -7.65 -0.23 -9.84
C ASN A 147 -8.77 0.75 -10.21
N GLN A 148 -8.66 2.02 -9.84
CA GLN A 148 -9.49 3.08 -10.40
C GLN A 148 -9.13 3.35 -11.87
N LEU A 149 -7.84 3.30 -12.21
CA LEU A 149 -7.38 3.52 -13.58
C LEU A 149 -7.65 2.33 -14.52
N TYR A 150 -7.57 1.10 -14.00
CA TYR A 150 -7.61 -0.13 -14.79
C TYR A 150 -8.79 -0.24 -15.77
N PRO A 151 -10.05 0.06 -15.39
CA PRO A 151 -11.19 0.03 -16.33
C PRO A 151 -11.05 1.01 -17.49
N HIS A 152 -10.30 2.11 -17.31
CA HIS A 152 -10.09 3.11 -18.34
C HIS A 152 -8.91 2.76 -19.27
N LEU A 153 -8.07 1.79 -18.90
CA LEU A 153 -6.95 1.33 -19.74
C LEU A 153 -7.43 0.62 -21.02
N SER A 154 -8.66 0.10 -21.05
CA SER A 154 -9.26 -0.46 -22.26
C SER A 154 -9.41 0.53 -23.42
N SER A 155 -9.30 1.84 -23.12
CA SER A 155 -9.39 2.91 -24.12
C SER A 155 -8.05 3.25 -24.80
N PHE A 156 -6.97 2.58 -24.41
CA PHE A 156 -5.63 2.77 -24.96
C PHE A 156 -5.38 1.80 -26.11
N THR A 157 -4.48 2.16 -27.03
CA THR A 157 -4.01 1.25 -28.07
C THR A 157 -2.97 0.28 -27.51
N ASP A 158 -2.75 -0.85 -28.18
CA ASP A 158 -1.76 -1.85 -27.76
C ASP A 158 -0.34 -1.25 -27.64
N ASP A 159 0.04 -0.37 -28.58
CA ASP A 159 1.32 0.35 -28.51
C ASP A 159 1.41 1.25 -27.28
N GLN A 160 0.32 1.93 -26.92
CA GLN A 160 0.28 2.76 -25.72
C GLN A 160 0.32 1.94 -24.44
N LEU A 161 -0.34 0.78 -24.41
CA LEU A 161 -0.31 -0.14 -23.29
C LEU A 161 1.10 -0.69 -23.05
N CYS A 162 1.83 -1.04 -24.12
CA CYS A 162 3.23 -1.48 -24.03
C CYS A 162 4.17 -0.39 -23.51
N LYS A 163 3.82 0.88 -23.69
CA LYS A 163 4.58 2.05 -23.22
C LYS A 163 4.12 2.57 -21.85
N LEU A 164 3.07 1.98 -21.28
CA LEU A 164 2.50 2.45 -20.03
C LEU A 164 3.39 2.02 -18.86
N GLN A 165 3.76 2.98 -18.02
CA GLN A 165 4.56 2.74 -16.83
C GLN A 165 3.78 3.12 -15.57
N PHE A 166 3.98 2.35 -14.52
CA PHE A 166 3.43 2.61 -13.19
C PHE A 166 4.56 2.67 -12.18
N ILE A 167 4.62 3.76 -11.41
CA ILE A 167 5.55 3.93 -10.30
C ILE A 167 4.76 3.94 -9.01
N ASP A 168 5.02 2.97 -8.14
CA ASP A 168 4.44 2.96 -6.79
C ASP A 168 5.00 4.11 -5.95
N THR A 169 4.11 4.86 -5.32
CA THR A 169 4.49 5.96 -4.41
C THR A 169 4.58 5.52 -2.96
N VAL A 170 4.13 4.30 -2.66
CA VAL A 170 4.37 3.69 -1.36
C VAL A 170 5.77 3.09 -1.43
N PRO A 171 6.78 3.70 -0.78
CA PRO A 171 8.06 3.02 -0.65
C PRO A 171 7.78 1.70 0.06
N GLU A 172 8.26 0.59 -0.50
CA GLU A 172 8.51 -0.62 0.28
C GLU A 172 9.54 -0.24 1.35
N ARG A 173 9.06 0.35 2.44
CA ARG A 173 9.88 0.54 3.64
C ARG A 173 9.97 -0.83 4.27
N VAL A 174 10.86 -1.67 3.75
CA VAL A 174 11.40 -2.74 4.55
C VAL A 174 12.31 -2.04 5.54
N ASN A 175 11.76 -1.68 6.70
CA ASN A 175 12.56 -1.04 7.71
C ASN A 175 13.51 -2.11 8.24
N ILE A 176 14.79 -1.80 8.47
CA ILE A 176 15.74 -2.80 8.96
C ILE A 176 15.25 -3.44 10.28
N TYR A 177 14.43 -2.70 11.04
CA TYR A 177 13.75 -3.16 12.24
C TYR A 177 12.73 -4.30 12.01
N ASP A 178 12.16 -4.41 10.82
CA ASP A 178 11.21 -5.49 10.48
C ASP A 178 11.96 -6.81 10.23
N ILE A 179 13.22 -6.74 9.76
CA ILE A 179 14.09 -7.90 9.52
C ILE A 179 14.98 -8.19 10.74
N ALA A 180 15.19 -7.21 11.63
CA ALA A 180 16.04 -7.33 12.82
C ALA A 180 15.75 -8.57 13.68
N PRO A 181 14.49 -8.97 13.95
CA PRO A 181 14.21 -10.19 14.73
C PRO A 181 14.74 -11.45 14.06
N VAL A 182 14.59 -11.55 12.73
CA VAL A 182 15.09 -12.67 11.93
C VAL A 182 16.62 -12.68 11.92
N LEU A 183 17.25 -11.51 11.75
CA LEU A 183 18.70 -11.32 11.79
C LEU A 183 19.31 -11.69 13.14
N VAL A 184 18.64 -11.33 14.24
CA VAL A 184 19.06 -11.71 15.59
C VAL A 184 18.93 -13.21 15.79
N LEU A 185 17.81 -13.82 15.37
CA LEU A 185 17.62 -15.26 15.47
C LEU A 185 18.67 -16.05 14.68
N THR A 186 19.03 -15.60 13.48
CA THR A 186 20.07 -16.26 12.67
C THR A 186 21.45 -16.14 13.31
N LEU A 187 21.81 -14.97 13.85
CA LEU A 187 23.06 -14.78 14.59
C LEU A 187 23.12 -15.66 15.85
N MET A 188 22.04 -15.74 16.60
CA MET A 188 21.94 -16.59 17.79
C MET A 188 22.10 -18.08 17.43
N ALA A 189 21.50 -18.54 16.32
CA ALA A 189 21.64 -19.91 15.85
C ALA A 189 23.09 -20.25 15.45
N VAL A 190 23.80 -19.32 14.81
CA VAL A 190 25.22 -19.48 14.49
C VAL A 190 26.07 -19.59 15.76
N VAL A 191 25.84 -18.71 16.75
CA VAL A 191 26.56 -18.74 18.03
C VAL A 191 26.31 -20.06 18.77
N LEU A 192 25.06 -20.50 18.84
CA LEU A 192 24.71 -21.77 19.48
C LEU A 192 25.39 -22.97 18.78
N SER A 193 25.44 -22.95 17.44
CA SER A 193 26.11 -24.01 16.67
C SER A 193 27.60 -24.08 16.95
N LEU A 194 28.28 -22.93 17.09
CA LEU A 194 29.69 -22.87 17.46
C LEU A 194 29.93 -23.38 18.89
N ILE A 195 29.04 -23.06 19.83
CA ILE A 195 29.14 -23.55 21.21
C ILE A 195 29.00 -25.08 21.24
N ILE A 196 28.02 -25.64 20.53
CA ILE A 196 27.83 -27.09 20.43
C ILE A 196 29.09 -27.76 19.86
N LEU A 197 29.66 -27.21 18.77
CA LEU A 197 30.89 -27.73 18.18
C LEU A 197 32.07 -27.73 19.16
N LEU A 198 32.23 -26.66 19.96
CA LEU A 198 33.29 -26.58 20.98
C LEU A 198 33.10 -27.60 22.11
N ILE A 199 31.86 -27.84 22.53
CA ILE A 199 31.52 -28.87 23.52
C ILE A 199 31.85 -30.26 22.96
N GLU A 200 31.41 -30.58 21.76
CA GLU A 200 31.68 -31.86 21.10
C GLU A 200 33.19 -32.11 20.95
N TYR A 201 33.93 -31.11 20.50
CA TYR A 201 35.38 -31.18 20.38
C TYR A 201 36.05 -31.45 21.74
N SER A 202 35.59 -30.79 22.80
CA SER A 202 36.14 -30.96 24.16
C SER A 202 35.86 -32.36 24.71
N VAL A 203 34.63 -32.86 24.55
CA VAL A 203 34.24 -34.23 24.95
C VAL A 203 35.02 -35.27 24.16
N ALA A 204 35.17 -35.09 22.85
CA ALA A 204 35.94 -36.00 22.00
C ALA A 204 37.42 -36.06 22.44
N LYS A 205 38.01 -34.91 22.76
CA LYS A 205 39.39 -34.84 23.26
C LYS A 205 39.55 -35.57 24.60
N PHE A 206 38.65 -35.33 25.57
CA PHE A 206 38.68 -35.99 26.87
C PHE A 206 38.49 -37.51 26.76
N THR A 207 37.55 -37.96 25.93
CA THR A 207 37.28 -39.39 25.72
C THR A 207 38.49 -40.08 25.07
N LYS A 208 39.17 -39.41 24.15
CA LYS A 208 40.40 -39.92 23.52
C LYS A 208 41.58 -40.00 24.48
N GLN A 209 41.71 -39.03 25.41
CA GLN A 209 42.74 -39.09 26.46
C GLN A 209 42.49 -40.25 27.43
N ARG A 210 41.25 -40.43 27.90
CA ARG A 210 40.88 -41.57 28.76
C ARG A 210 41.13 -42.93 28.12
N LYS A 211 40.86 -43.06 26.82
CA LYS A 211 41.11 -44.33 26.10
C LYS A 211 42.60 -44.67 26.01
N LYS A 212 43.46 -43.65 25.86
CA LYS A 212 44.92 -43.82 25.88
C LYS A 212 45.43 -44.27 27.25
N GLU A 213 44.90 -43.70 28.34
CA GLU A 213 45.27 -44.08 29.71
C GLU A 213 44.77 -45.47 30.12
N SER A 214 43.79 -46.05 29.41
CA SER A 214 43.28 -47.41 29.67
C SER A 214 43.94 -48.51 28.82
N GLU A 215 44.76 -48.14 27.83
CA GLU A 215 45.51 -49.06 26.96
C GLU A 215 47.01 -49.15 27.32
N GLU A 216 47.46 -48.41 28.34
CA GLU A 216 48.79 -48.45 28.96
C GLU A 216 48.72 -49.15 30.33
#